data_AF-A0A1S2K9I2-F1
#
_entry.id   AF-A0A1S2K9I2-F1
#
_cell.length_a   1.000
_cell.length_b   1.000
_cell.length_c   1.000
_cell.angle_alpha   90.00
_cell.angle_beta   90.00
_cell.angle_gamma   90.00
#
_symmetry.space_group_name_H-M   'P 1'
#
loop_
_entity.id
_entity.type
_entity.pdbx_description
1 polymer ?
#
loop_
_entity_poly.entity_id
_entity_poly.type
_entity_poly.pdbx_seq_one_letter_code
_entity_poly.pdbx_strand_id
1 'polypeptide(L)'
;MTTRRSLIAAPAPRTANRAYDWRDEGACRRGVHPELFFPVGSTVPALAQTREAKLVCRSCPVIAQCAVWALTHRREEGVWGGLDESDRRSIHRTHGARLRNPAYVRAVVDGLLGNAVDLKLTEAYELRTAEVEGGHVRWTVTTRSVTIAARTYSPMQLAFAVGYGRLAVGAVRARCGVRGCVAPEHLWDERMRLTQKRRAAA
;
A
#
# COMPACT_ATOMS: atom_id res chain seq x y z
N MET A 1 -8.31 29.98 67.09
CA MET A 1 -7.39 29.61 65.99
C MET A 1 -8.01 28.43 65.25
N THR A 2 -8.76 28.71 64.19
CA THR A 2 -9.59 27.73 63.47
C THR A 2 -8.83 27.26 62.23
N THR A 3 -8.29 26.04 62.26
CA THR A 3 -7.56 25.46 61.13
C THR A 3 -8.55 25.00 60.06
N ARG A 4 -8.63 25.77 58.97
CA ARG A 4 -9.44 25.51 57.79
C ARG A 4 -8.87 24.30 57.04
N ARG A 5 -9.46 23.12 57.23
CA ARG A 5 -9.08 21.87 56.55
C ARG A 5 -9.53 21.96 55.08
N SER A 6 -8.60 22.30 54.19
CA SER A 6 -8.83 22.35 52.75
C SER A 6 -9.10 20.93 52.21
N LEU A 7 -10.30 20.67 51.72
CA LEU A 7 -10.63 19.47 50.96
C LEU A 7 -10.14 19.68 49.53
N ILE A 8 -9.09 18.96 49.13
CA ILE A 8 -8.65 18.90 47.73
C ILE A 8 -9.63 17.99 46.99
N ALA A 9 -10.41 18.55 46.06
CA ALA A 9 -11.27 17.78 45.19
C ALA A 9 -10.41 16.88 44.27
N ALA A 10 -10.78 15.59 44.16
CA ALA A 10 -10.16 14.68 43.21
C ALA A 10 -10.41 15.18 41.76
N PRO A 11 -9.43 15.08 40.84
CA PRO A 11 -9.64 15.49 39.46
C PRO A 11 -10.69 14.58 38.80
N ALA A 12 -11.66 15.21 38.11
CA ALA A 12 -12.68 14.51 37.33
C ALA A 12 -12.04 13.51 36.35
N PRO A 13 -12.70 12.38 36.03
CA PRO A 13 -12.19 11.44 35.05
C PRO A 13 -12.00 12.17 33.72
N ARG A 14 -10.75 12.26 33.26
CA ARG A 14 -10.46 12.68 31.90
C ARG A 14 -11.12 11.67 30.97
N THR A 15 -12.31 11.99 30.46
CA THR A 15 -12.77 11.42 29.21
C THR A 15 -11.77 11.89 28.15
N ALA A 16 -10.68 11.15 28.02
CA ALA A 16 -9.71 11.36 26.97
C ALA A 16 -10.48 11.11 25.68
N ASN A 17 -10.84 12.20 25.00
CA ASN A 17 -11.15 12.19 23.59
C ASN A 17 -9.94 11.57 22.90
N ARG A 18 -9.98 10.24 22.70
CA ARG A 18 -8.84 9.49 22.19
C ARG A 18 -8.76 9.86 20.72
N ALA A 19 -7.87 10.81 20.41
CA ALA A 19 -7.59 11.19 19.05
C ALA A 19 -7.35 9.92 18.22
N TYR A 20 -7.99 9.85 17.05
CA TYR A 20 -7.86 8.76 16.10
C TYR A 20 -6.38 8.40 15.85
N ASP A 21 -5.97 7.16 16.16
CA ASP A 21 -4.65 6.61 15.86
C ASP A 21 -4.79 5.58 14.75
N TRP A 22 -4.13 5.81 13.61
CA TRP A 22 -4.15 4.90 12.46
C TRP A 22 -3.74 3.46 12.80
N ARG A 23 -2.99 3.26 13.91
CA ARG A 23 -2.64 1.93 14.40
C ARG A 23 -3.87 1.09 14.77
N ASP A 24 -4.97 1.72 15.16
CA ASP A 24 -6.21 1.02 15.51
C ASP A 24 -6.84 0.32 14.29
N GLU A 25 -6.52 0.76 13.07
CA GLU A 25 -6.96 0.13 11.82
C GLU A 25 -6.02 -0.98 11.32
N GLY A 26 -4.93 -1.26 12.04
CA GLY A 26 -3.95 -2.27 11.65
C GLY A 26 -4.55 -3.68 11.59
N ALA A 27 -4.43 -4.35 10.45
CA ALA A 27 -4.85 -5.74 10.29
C ALA A 27 -4.16 -6.69 11.29
N CYS A 28 -2.94 -6.36 11.73
CA CYS A 28 -2.21 -7.09 12.77
C CYS A 28 -2.94 -7.15 14.13
N ARG A 29 -3.91 -6.27 14.39
CA ARG A 29 -4.71 -6.28 15.63
C ARG A 29 -5.92 -7.21 15.53
N ARG A 30 -6.23 -7.77 14.36
CA ARG A 30 -7.45 -8.52 14.10
C ARG A 30 -7.16 -10.01 13.98
N GLY A 31 -7.33 -10.75 15.08
CA GLY A 31 -7.30 -12.22 15.05
C GLY A 31 -5.95 -12.86 14.70
N VAL A 32 -4.84 -12.11 14.84
CA VAL A 32 -3.47 -12.57 14.58
C VAL A 32 -2.64 -12.39 15.85
N HIS A 33 -1.81 -13.40 16.17
CA HIS A 33 -0.96 -13.34 17.35
C HIS A 33 0.20 -12.33 17.16
N PRO A 34 0.51 -11.46 18.14
CA PRO A 34 1.56 -10.46 18.01
C PRO A 34 2.94 -11.03 17.69
N GLU A 35 3.29 -12.19 18.25
CA GLU A 35 4.59 -12.85 18.00
C GLU A 35 4.84 -13.17 16.54
N LEU A 36 3.79 -13.33 15.72
CA LEU A 36 3.95 -13.54 14.28
C LEU A 36 4.85 -12.46 13.64
N PHE A 37 4.75 -11.22 14.12
CA PHE A 37 5.47 -10.08 13.57
C PHE A 37 6.91 -9.95 14.11
N PHE A 38 7.34 -10.80 15.04
CA PHE A 38 8.67 -10.77 15.66
C PHE A 38 9.42 -12.10 15.49
N PRO A 39 9.73 -12.49 14.24
CA PRO A 39 10.51 -13.70 13.98
C PRO A 39 11.93 -13.58 14.54
N VAL A 40 12.41 -14.64 15.20
CA VAL A 40 13.74 -14.67 15.82
C VAL A 40 14.72 -15.46 14.94
N GLY A 41 15.79 -14.80 14.52
CA GLY A 41 16.87 -15.40 13.74
C GLY A 41 16.53 -15.59 12.25
N SER A 42 17.37 -16.34 11.56
CA SER A 42 17.32 -16.54 10.10
C SER A 42 17.12 -18.00 9.69
N THR A 43 16.60 -18.83 10.61
CA THR A 43 16.30 -20.24 10.35
C THR A 43 15.10 -20.38 9.41
N VAL A 44 14.92 -21.56 8.82
CA VAL A 44 13.78 -21.82 7.91
C VAL A 44 12.41 -21.51 8.57
N PRO A 45 12.15 -21.88 9.83
CA PRO A 45 10.92 -21.48 10.52
C PRO A 45 10.76 -19.95 10.66
N ALA A 46 11.83 -19.24 11.02
CA ALA A 46 11.80 -17.77 11.15
C ALA A 46 11.53 -17.08 9.81
N LEU A 47 12.04 -17.64 8.69
CA LEU A 47 11.73 -17.16 7.35
C LEU A 47 10.28 -17.44 6.95
N ALA A 48 9.70 -18.58 7.36
CA ALA A 48 8.29 -18.88 7.14
C ALA A 48 7.38 -17.91 7.92
N GLN A 49 7.69 -17.67 9.20
CA GLN A 49 7.01 -16.70 10.05
C GLN A 49 7.10 -15.27 9.47
N THR A 50 8.28 -14.86 9.02
CA THR A 50 8.47 -13.57 8.31
C THR A 50 7.55 -13.45 7.10
N ARG A 51 7.46 -14.50 6.26
CA ARG A 51 6.61 -14.51 5.07
C ARG A 51 5.14 -14.38 5.44
N GLU A 52 4.69 -15.11 6.46
CA GLU A 52 3.33 -15.07 6.96
C GLU A 52 2.97 -13.68 7.51
N ALA A 53 3.83 -13.08 8.32
CA ALA A 53 3.66 -11.70 8.81
C ALA A 53 3.53 -10.68 7.65
N LYS A 54 4.38 -10.81 6.62
CA LYS A 54 4.33 -9.97 5.42
C LYS A 54 3.02 -10.12 4.65
N LEU A 55 2.40 -11.31 4.65
CA LEU A 55 1.09 -11.51 4.02
C LEU A 55 0.00 -10.73 4.74
N VAL A 56 -0.01 -10.73 6.09
CA VAL A 56 -0.95 -9.92 6.87
C VAL A 56 -0.75 -8.42 6.58
N CYS A 57 0.50 -7.97 6.49
CA CYS A 57 0.78 -6.56 6.14
C CYS A 57 0.25 -6.17 4.76
N ARG A 58 0.33 -7.06 3.75
CA ARG A 58 -0.11 -6.76 2.37
C ARG A 58 -1.59 -6.47 2.23
N SER A 59 -2.42 -7.02 3.11
CA SER A 59 -3.86 -6.72 3.18
C SER A 59 -4.20 -5.56 4.12
N CYS A 60 -3.20 -4.96 4.78
CA CYS A 60 -3.43 -3.95 5.81
C CYS A 60 -3.69 -2.56 5.20
N PRO A 61 -4.81 -1.88 5.53
CA PRO A 61 -5.15 -0.58 4.95
C PRO A 61 -4.12 0.51 5.28
N VAL A 62 -3.42 0.36 6.41
CA VAL A 62 -2.42 1.31 6.90
C VAL A 62 -0.98 0.89 6.61
N ILE A 63 -0.76 -0.05 5.67
CA ILE A 63 0.58 -0.58 5.32
C ILE A 63 1.58 0.54 5.02
N ALA A 64 1.18 1.55 4.24
CA ALA A 64 2.06 2.65 3.85
C ALA A 64 2.40 3.59 5.02
N GLN A 65 1.43 3.95 5.86
CA GLN A 65 1.70 4.73 7.08
C GLN A 65 2.59 3.96 8.04
N CYS A 66 2.38 2.64 8.18
CA CYS A 66 3.20 1.78 9.02
C CYS A 66 4.65 1.70 8.53
N ALA A 67 4.88 1.49 7.23
CA ALA A 67 6.21 1.45 6.64
C ALA A 67 6.95 2.79 6.75
N VAL A 68 6.26 3.92 6.52
CA VAL A 68 6.85 5.26 6.74
C VAL A 68 7.27 5.42 8.18
N TRP A 69 6.36 5.14 9.12
CA TRP A 69 6.66 5.30 10.54
C TRP A 69 7.84 4.43 10.97
N ALA A 70 7.91 3.18 10.52
CA ALA A 70 8.99 2.24 10.86
C ALA A 70 10.36 2.70 10.33
N LEU A 71 10.43 3.23 9.11
CA LEU A 71 11.66 3.77 8.52
C LEU A 71 12.08 5.09 9.19
N THR A 72 11.13 5.98 9.52
CA THR A 72 11.43 7.24 10.19
C THR A 72 11.95 7.02 11.61
N HIS A 73 11.35 6.09 12.36
CA HIS A 73 11.70 5.81 13.75
C HIS A 73 12.76 4.71 13.91
N ARG A 74 13.34 4.24 12.79
CA ARG A 74 14.38 3.19 12.76
C ARG A 74 14.03 1.99 13.63
N ARG A 75 12.83 1.44 13.45
CA ARG A 75 12.45 0.23 14.19
C ARG A 75 13.37 -0.91 13.80
N GLU A 76 14.06 -1.48 14.79
CA GLU A 76 15.11 -2.47 14.55
C GLU A 76 14.51 -3.86 14.37
N GLU A 77 13.56 -4.25 15.21
CA GLU A 77 13.04 -5.62 15.21
C GLU A 77 11.69 -5.78 14.52
N GLY A 78 11.43 -7.01 14.04
CA GLY A 78 10.13 -7.44 13.53
C GLY A 78 9.75 -6.95 12.13
N VAL A 79 8.52 -7.26 11.72
CA VAL A 79 7.92 -6.94 10.43
C VAL A 79 6.95 -5.77 10.58
N TRP A 80 7.22 -4.68 9.85
CA TRP A 80 6.45 -3.44 9.90
C TRP A 80 6.12 -2.96 8.49
N GLY A 81 4.84 -2.71 8.21
CA GLY A 81 4.41 -2.19 6.89
C GLY A 81 4.85 -3.06 5.71
N GLY A 82 4.96 -4.38 5.93
CA GLY A 82 5.44 -5.34 4.92
C GLY A 82 6.96 -5.44 4.79
N LEU A 83 7.73 -4.72 5.60
CA LEU A 83 9.19 -4.72 5.61
C LEU A 83 9.73 -5.46 6.84
N ASP A 84 10.62 -6.42 6.65
CA ASP A 84 11.37 -7.02 7.77
C ASP A 84 12.60 -6.17 8.15
N GLU A 85 13.33 -6.58 9.19
CA GLU A 85 14.53 -5.88 9.64
C GLU A 85 15.58 -5.77 8.52
N SER A 86 15.78 -6.81 7.72
CA SER A 86 16.78 -6.85 6.65
C SER A 86 16.42 -5.88 5.53
N ASP A 87 15.14 -5.81 5.15
CA ASP A 87 14.60 -4.83 4.19
C ASP A 87 14.89 -3.41 4.66
N ARG A 88 14.52 -3.09 5.91
CA ARG A 88 14.71 -1.75 6.48
C ARG A 88 16.19 -1.38 6.58
N ARG A 89 17.06 -2.30 7.01
CA ARG A 89 18.52 -2.10 7.02
C ARG A 89 19.05 -1.83 5.62
N SER A 90 18.57 -2.56 4.60
CA SER A 90 18.95 -2.32 3.21
C SER A 90 18.53 -0.93 2.73
N ILE A 91 17.29 -0.53 2.98
CA ILE A 91 16.76 0.80 2.64
C ILE A 91 17.57 1.90 3.31
N HIS A 92 17.89 1.76 4.60
CA HIS A 92 18.73 2.72 5.31
C HIS A 92 20.15 2.82 4.73
N ARG A 93 20.75 1.69 4.30
CA ARG A 93 22.06 1.72 3.63
C ARG A 93 21.99 2.41 2.26
N THR A 94 20.98 2.13 1.45
CA THR A 94 20.85 2.69 0.09
C THR A 94 20.52 4.18 0.09
N HIS A 95 19.62 4.62 0.98
CA HIS A 95 19.09 5.98 0.95
C HIS A 95 19.72 6.92 2.00
N GLY A 96 20.33 6.36 3.04
CA GLY A 96 21.14 7.08 4.03
C GLY A 96 20.46 8.32 4.61
N ALA A 97 21.18 9.44 4.56
CA ALA A 97 20.76 10.73 5.10
C ALA A 97 19.42 11.26 4.55
N ARG A 98 19.03 10.86 3.32
CA ARG A 98 17.81 11.38 2.66
C ARG A 98 16.52 10.94 3.37
N LEU A 99 16.55 9.82 4.09
CA LEU A 99 15.43 9.33 4.89
C LEU A 99 15.10 10.23 6.10
N ARG A 100 15.88 11.30 6.37
CA ARG A 100 15.48 12.34 7.33
C ARG A 100 14.36 13.24 6.81
N ASN A 101 14.14 13.31 5.50
CA ASN A 101 13.04 14.07 4.90
C ASN A 101 11.77 13.21 4.86
N PRO A 102 10.69 13.57 5.58
CA PRO A 102 9.45 12.79 5.61
C PRO A 102 8.81 12.58 4.24
N ALA A 103 8.85 13.58 3.36
CA ALA A 103 8.32 13.47 1.99
C ALA A 103 9.14 12.48 1.15
N TYR A 104 10.46 12.43 1.36
CA TYR A 104 11.33 11.47 0.70
C TYR A 104 11.08 10.04 1.20
N VAL A 105 10.93 9.84 2.52
CA VAL A 105 10.57 8.54 3.09
C VAL A 105 9.24 8.07 2.52
N ARG A 106 8.25 8.96 2.43
CA ARG A 106 6.95 8.65 1.82
C ARG A 106 7.12 8.20 0.38
N ALA A 107 7.88 8.93 -0.45
CA ALA A 107 8.14 8.56 -1.84
C ALA A 107 8.88 7.20 -1.98
N VAL A 108 9.82 6.89 -1.09
CA VAL A 108 10.51 5.59 -1.07
C VAL A 108 9.53 4.47 -0.72
N VAL A 109 8.75 4.63 0.36
CA VAL A 109 7.72 3.66 0.77
C VAL A 109 6.70 3.46 -0.33
N ASP A 110 6.26 4.55 -0.93
CA ASP A 110 5.33 4.52 -2.04
C ASP A 110 5.94 3.87 -3.29
N GLY A 111 7.25 3.98 -3.54
CA GLY A 111 7.92 3.21 -4.59
C GLY A 111 7.99 1.71 -4.26
N LEU A 112 8.19 1.37 -2.98
CA LEU A 112 8.23 -0.01 -2.48
C LEU A 112 6.84 -0.67 -2.46
N LEU A 113 5.80 0.11 -2.20
CA LEU A 113 4.41 -0.34 -2.05
C LEU A 113 3.54 -0.07 -3.28
N GLY A 114 3.95 0.83 -4.17
CA GLY A 114 3.23 1.25 -5.38
C GLY A 114 2.54 2.63 -5.33
N ASN A 115 2.44 3.30 -4.16
CA ASN A 115 1.35 4.24 -3.86
C ASN A 115 1.52 5.76 -4.17
N ALA A 116 2.67 6.27 -4.61
CA ALA A 116 2.86 7.72 -4.98
C ALA A 116 2.66 7.96 -6.47
N VAL A 117 2.80 6.87 -7.23
CA VAL A 117 2.52 6.85 -8.66
C VAL A 117 1.00 6.99 -8.84
N ASP A 118 0.19 6.50 -7.90
CA ASP A 118 -1.27 6.43 -7.99
C ASP A 118 -1.97 7.77 -8.25
N LEU A 119 -1.69 8.86 -7.52
CA LEU A 119 -2.40 10.13 -7.75
C LEU A 119 -2.14 10.72 -9.14
N LYS A 120 -0.90 10.67 -9.62
CA LYS A 120 -0.55 11.16 -10.97
C LYS A 120 -1.05 10.22 -12.06
N LEU A 121 -1.16 8.92 -11.78
CA LEU A 121 -1.77 7.96 -12.71
C LEU A 121 -3.28 8.18 -12.80
N THR A 122 -3.96 8.37 -11.67
CA THR A 122 -5.40 8.65 -11.60
C THR A 122 -5.73 9.93 -12.34
N GLU A 123 -5.04 11.03 -12.06
CA GLU A 123 -5.23 12.29 -12.80
C GLU A 123 -4.96 12.12 -14.30
N ALA A 124 -3.87 11.43 -14.65
CA ALA A 124 -3.55 11.19 -16.06
C ALA A 124 -4.58 10.33 -16.79
N TYR A 125 -5.22 9.39 -16.08
CA TYR A 125 -6.29 8.55 -16.57
C TYR A 125 -7.57 9.36 -16.77
N GLU A 126 -8.05 10.04 -15.73
CA GLU A 126 -9.29 10.84 -15.75
C GLU A 126 -9.28 11.90 -16.85
N LEU A 127 -8.17 12.62 -17.03
CA LEU A 127 -8.02 13.64 -18.09
C LEU A 127 -8.07 13.07 -19.51
N ARG A 128 -7.98 11.75 -19.68
CA ARG A 128 -7.84 11.06 -20.99
C ARG A 128 -8.89 9.99 -21.20
N THR A 129 -9.90 9.93 -20.35
CA THR A 129 -10.95 8.94 -20.45
C THR A 129 -12.34 9.55 -20.38
N ALA A 130 -13.29 8.86 -21.02
CA ALA A 130 -14.70 9.16 -20.88
C ALA A 130 -15.48 7.85 -20.78
N GLU A 131 -16.51 7.85 -19.93
CA GLU A 131 -17.47 6.76 -19.87
C GLU A 131 -18.22 6.64 -21.20
N VAL A 132 -18.54 5.40 -21.53
CA VAL A 132 -19.43 5.01 -22.61
C VAL A 132 -20.45 4.01 -22.04
N GLU A 133 -21.47 3.69 -22.82
CA GLU A 133 -22.56 2.82 -22.38
C GLU A 133 -22.07 1.44 -21.90
N GLY A 134 -22.75 0.89 -20.89
CA GLY A 134 -22.49 -0.46 -20.40
C GLY A 134 -21.28 -0.59 -19.46
N GLY A 135 -20.86 0.49 -18.78
CA GLY A 135 -19.70 0.45 -17.88
C GLY A 135 -18.36 0.35 -18.63
N HIS A 136 -18.34 0.77 -19.89
CA HIS A 136 -17.11 0.81 -20.66
C HIS A 136 -16.47 2.20 -20.56
N VAL A 137 -15.15 2.25 -20.75
CA VAL A 137 -14.40 3.50 -20.73
C VAL A 137 -13.53 3.56 -21.97
N ARG A 138 -13.59 4.69 -22.69
CA ARG A 138 -12.77 4.94 -23.88
C ARG A 138 -11.63 5.89 -23.57
N TRP A 139 -10.51 5.68 -24.24
CA TRP A 139 -9.42 6.65 -24.30
C TRP A 139 -9.79 7.79 -25.27
N THR A 140 -9.69 9.05 -24.83
CA THR A 140 -10.26 10.20 -25.54
C THR A 140 -9.23 11.01 -26.33
N VAL A 141 -7.94 10.84 -26.02
CA VAL A 141 -6.85 11.57 -26.68
C VAL A 141 -6.12 10.71 -27.72
N THR A 142 -5.38 11.36 -28.63
CA THR A 142 -4.66 10.68 -29.71
C THR A 142 -3.38 9.98 -29.25
N THR A 143 -2.76 10.46 -28.17
CA THR A 143 -1.51 9.89 -27.64
C THR A 143 -1.75 8.47 -27.13
N ARG A 144 -0.97 7.50 -27.62
CA ARG A 144 -1.07 6.07 -27.25
C ARG A 144 -0.13 5.67 -26.12
N SER A 145 0.45 6.64 -25.43
CA SER A 145 1.29 6.42 -24.25
C SER A 145 1.28 7.65 -23.35
N VAL A 146 1.58 7.44 -22.07
CA VAL A 146 1.77 8.51 -21.09
C VAL A 146 3.03 8.20 -20.30
N THR A 147 3.91 9.19 -20.12
CA THR A 147 5.12 9.05 -19.30
C THR A 147 4.95 9.75 -17.97
N ILE A 148 5.00 9.00 -16.88
CA ILE A 148 4.85 9.50 -15.50
C ILE A 148 6.00 8.94 -14.68
N ALA A 149 6.73 9.82 -13.99
CA ALA A 149 7.86 9.45 -13.15
C ALA A 149 8.86 8.51 -13.87
N ALA A 150 9.28 8.90 -15.09
CA ALA A 150 10.21 8.16 -15.95
C ALA A 150 9.74 6.75 -16.39
N ARG A 151 8.48 6.39 -16.19
CA ARG A 151 7.85 5.19 -16.78
C ARG A 151 6.84 5.56 -17.85
N THR A 152 6.89 4.85 -18.97
CA THR A 152 5.91 4.96 -20.05
C THR A 152 4.84 3.89 -19.89
N TYR A 153 3.58 4.29 -19.95
CA TYR A 153 2.40 3.44 -19.84
C TYR A 153 1.62 3.48 -21.14
N SER A 154 1.14 2.34 -21.63
CA SER A 154 0.02 2.31 -22.56
C SER A 154 -1.29 2.69 -21.85
N PRO A 155 -2.35 3.11 -22.56
CA PRO A 155 -3.66 3.39 -21.96
C PRO A 155 -4.17 2.26 -21.06
N MET A 156 -4.04 1.01 -21.51
CA MET A 156 -4.44 -0.16 -20.72
C MET A 156 -3.54 -0.41 -19.51
N GLN A 157 -2.23 -0.17 -19.61
CA GLN A 157 -1.31 -0.30 -18.47
C GLN A 157 -1.55 0.78 -17.43
N LEU A 158 -1.86 2.01 -17.86
CA LEU A 158 -2.23 3.12 -16.99
C LEU A 158 -3.53 2.80 -16.25
N ALA A 159 -4.58 2.46 -17.00
CA ALA A 159 -5.89 2.10 -16.45
C ALA A 159 -5.82 0.91 -15.48
N PHE A 160 -5.03 -0.12 -15.83
CA PHE A 160 -4.78 -1.24 -14.93
C PHE A 160 -4.15 -0.78 -13.62
N ALA A 161 -3.13 0.09 -13.69
CA ALA A 161 -2.46 0.58 -12.50
C ALA A 161 -3.40 1.39 -11.60
N VAL A 162 -4.25 2.23 -12.20
CA VAL A 162 -5.27 3.03 -11.50
C VAL A 162 -6.27 2.13 -10.76
N GLY A 163 -6.88 1.15 -11.44
CA GLY A 163 -7.94 0.35 -10.82
C GLY A 163 -7.45 -0.76 -9.88
N TYR A 164 -6.24 -1.28 -10.08
CA TYR A 164 -5.70 -2.36 -9.25
C TYR A 164 -4.69 -1.88 -8.19
N GLY A 165 -4.34 -0.59 -8.16
CA GLY A 165 -3.35 -0.03 -7.24
C GLY A 165 -1.97 -0.67 -7.35
N ARG A 166 -1.64 -1.20 -8.54
CA ARG A 166 -0.38 -1.91 -8.80
C ARG A 166 -0.03 -1.94 -10.27
N LEU A 167 1.24 -2.13 -10.56
CA LEU A 167 1.70 -2.31 -11.92
C LEU A 167 1.28 -3.68 -12.49
N ALA A 168 0.98 -3.69 -13.79
CA ALA A 168 0.65 -4.92 -14.52
C ALA A 168 1.86 -5.84 -14.66
N VAL A 169 1.61 -7.15 -14.59
CA VAL A 169 2.58 -8.17 -15.00
C VAL A 169 2.36 -8.48 -16.48
N GLY A 170 3.36 -8.19 -17.32
CA GLY A 170 3.30 -8.46 -18.75
C GLY A 170 2.23 -7.65 -19.49
N ALA A 171 1.63 -8.26 -20.51
CA ALA A 171 0.63 -7.59 -21.35
C ALA A 171 -0.74 -7.48 -20.67
N VAL A 172 -1.32 -6.28 -20.68
CA VAL A 172 -2.71 -6.02 -20.26
C VAL A 172 -3.66 -6.20 -21.43
N ARG A 173 -4.79 -6.87 -21.20
CA ARG A 173 -5.84 -7.08 -22.21
C ARG A 173 -7.21 -6.83 -21.63
N ALA A 174 -8.07 -6.16 -22.39
CA ALA A 174 -9.49 -6.09 -22.10
C ALA A 174 -10.13 -7.47 -22.28
N ARG A 175 -11.06 -7.83 -21.39
CA ARG A 175 -11.87 -9.06 -21.50
C ARG A 175 -13.29 -8.80 -21.98
N CYS A 176 -13.67 -7.54 -22.16
CA CYS A 176 -14.91 -7.16 -22.82
C CYS A 176 -14.76 -7.22 -24.34
N GLY A 177 -15.89 -7.24 -25.06
CA GLY A 177 -15.94 -7.15 -26.52
C GLY A 177 -15.67 -5.74 -27.08
N VAL A 178 -15.61 -4.71 -26.23
CA VAL A 178 -15.44 -3.32 -26.66
C VAL A 178 -13.98 -3.03 -27.01
N ARG A 179 -13.75 -2.66 -28.28
CA ARG A 179 -12.43 -2.35 -28.82
C ARG A 179 -11.82 -1.15 -28.10
N GLY A 180 -10.63 -1.33 -27.55
CA GLY A 180 -9.89 -0.24 -26.90
C GLY A 180 -10.46 0.19 -25.55
N CYS A 181 -11.33 -0.61 -24.93
CA CYS A 181 -11.82 -0.35 -23.58
C CYS A 181 -10.66 -0.28 -22.59
N VAL A 182 -10.67 0.76 -21.76
CA VAL A 182 -9.70 1.02 -20.68
C VAL A 182 -10.39 1.12 -19.32
N ALA A 183 -11.58 0.52 -19.18
CA ALA A 183 -12.26 0.38 -17.90
C ALA A 183 -11.49 -0.62 -17.01
N PRO A 184 -10.98 -0.25 -15.83
CA PRO A 184 -10.06 -1.10 -15.07
C PRO A 184 -10.60 -2.49 -14.72
N GLU A 185 -11.89 -2.59 -14.38
CA GLU A 185 -12.61 -3.83 -14.11
C GLU A 185 -12.65 -4.80 -15.30
N HIS A 186 -12.49 -4.28 -16.51
CA HIS A 186 -12.43 -5.07 -17.74
C HIS A 186 -10.99 -5.48 -18.12
N LEU A 187 -9.96 -5.00 -17.41
CA LEU A 187 -8.56 -5.17 -17.78
C LEU A 187 -7.86 -6.24 -16.97
N TRP A 188 -7.21 -7.17 -17.65
CA TRP A 188 -6.49 -8.28 -17.02
C TRP A 188 -5.04 -8.30 -17.48
N ASP A 189 -4.12 -8.41 -16.51
CA ASP A 189 -2.71 -8.64 -16.79
C ASP A 189 -2.43 -10.12 -17.12
N GLU A 190 -1.18 -10.41 -17.48
CA GLU A 190 -0.79 -11.76 -17.89
C GLU A 190 -0.97 -12.80 -16.79
N ARG A 191 -0.62 -12.43 -15.56
CA ARG A 191 -0.77 -13.31 -14.40
C ARG A 191 -2.24 -13.71 -14.19
N MET A 192 -3.17 -12.75 -14.22
CA MET A 192 -4.61 -13.02 -14.06
C MET A 192 -5.14 -13.94 -15.18
N ARG A 193 -4.74 -13.69 -16.43
CA ARG A 193 -5.13 -14.52 -17.58
C ARG A 193 -4.63 -15.96 -17.45
N LEU A 194 -3.38 -16.15 -17.02
CA LEU A 194 -2.81 -17.48 -16.81
C LEU A 194 -3.49 -18.23 -15.66
N THR A 195 -3.78 -17.55 -14.54
CA THR A 195 -4.52 -18.15 -13.42
C THR A 195 -5.89 -18.65 -13.83
N GLN A 196 -6.64 -17.85 -14.61
CA GLN A 196 -7.95 -18.27 -15.10
C GLN A 196 -7.88 -19.45 -16.08
N LYS A 197 -6.90 -19.47 -16.99
CA LYS A 197 -6.70 -20.60 -17.91
C LYS A 197 -6.45 -21.89 -17.15
N ARG A 198 -5.65 -21.84 -16.09
CA ARG A 198 -5.38 -23.01 -15.22
C ARG A 198 -6.64 -23.48 -14.50
N ARG A 199 -7.47 -22.56 -13.99
CA ARG A 199 -8.75 -22.89 -13.35
C ARG A 199 -9.76 -23.51 -14.31
N ALA A 200 -9.78 -23.08 -15.57
CA ALA A 200 -10.68 -23.64 -16.58
C ALA A 200 -10.22 -25.00 -17.13
N ALA A 201 -8.98 -25.41 -16.85
CA ALA A 201 -8.40 -26.69 -17.27
C ALA A 201 -8.37 -27.73 -16.15
N ALA A 202 -8.84 -27.38 -14.95
CA ALA A 202 -8.97 -28.24 -13.78
C ALA A 202 -10.45 -28.57 -13.56
#